data_AF-A0A4R7RIM5-F1
#
_entry.id   AF-A0A4R7RIM5-F1
#
_cell.length_a   1.000
_cell.length_b   1.000
_cell.length_c   1.000
_cell.angle_alpha   90.00
_cell.angle_beta   90.00
_cell.angle_gamma   90.00
#
_symmetry.space_group_name_H-M   'P 1'
#
loop_
_entity.id
_entity.type
_entity.pdbx_description
1 polymer ?
#
loop_
_entity_poly.entity_id
_entity_poly.type
_entity_poly.pdbx_seq_one_letter_code
_entity_poly.pdbx_strand_id
1 'polypeptide(L)'
;MAGIVMGIVGVGGAQTPDPAPLAVARAGFLRSVMTDSQTLTDQYERALAKIEQELAETADYEEARLVQQRRAELKALYLTNDTTLAQNLSFPLLPSQARLIGSAETRGDLITGWRTSGSGAEWANLRLSPGKYYLELEANLVELPSLPGTLVPGRSQPQESAAFDFFEVSLLPGAAENRRSFELRLSHDDTTFESLKIGPVNFTRSLVTLRLMAASGYPGNLLRLRNLRLVPATVEAPTITSPAAAGPSLEDLKKSMNETLAAVQKPILDSYLESLRQFSTGNSALKDAAEAESKRLLKLMENSRGQAAGPLRILVNNGGLNGFEDLDGARFVADAGNRGDRFLIEHEGRTLNIRLMWVQCAPVDDLAAGRQFSKHFDLGESDVTPLGRAAQEFTAGYLEGKALRVLVRPGKDKDGIAHALVFLPEIGLFQNVLVDQGLAAVMPPKERRGMMENGLYDSLLEREQAARRQKPAPGAWGISEAANR
;
A
#
# COMPACT_ATOMS: atom_id res chain seq x y z
N MET A 1 -68.77 7.65 -3.40
CA MET A 1 -67.39 7.20 -3.17
C MET A 1 -66.53 8.43 -3.03
N ALA A 2 -66.10 8.69 -1.79
CA ALA A 2 -65.44 9.93 -1.40
C ALA A 2 -63.93 9.81 -1.58
N GLY A 3 -63.34 10.79 -2.25
CA GLY A 3 -61.92 11.10 -2.10
C GLY A 3 -61.70 11.88 -0.81
N ILE A 4 -60.60 11.60 -0.12
CA ILE A 4 -60.05 12.46 0.92
C ILE A 4 -58.55 12.60 0.71
N VAL A 5 -58.16 13.85 0.54
CA VAL A 5 -56.84 14.46 0.59
C VAL A 5 -56.32 14.44 2.03
N MET A 6 -55.05 14.08 2.22
CA MET A 6 -54.20 14.52 3.34
C MET A 6 -52.75 14.37 2.85
N GLY A 7 -51.85 15.34 2.89
CA GLY A 7 -51.81 16.62 3.57
C GLY A 7 -50.34 16.89 3.84
N ILE A 8 -49.73 17.81 3.09
CA ILE A 8 -48.37 18.31 3.31
C ILE A 8 -48.34 18.96 4.70
N VAL A 9 -47.42 18.53 5.56
CA VAL A 9 -46.94 19.34 6.69
C VAL A 9 -45.44 19.49 6.52
N GLY A 10 -45.04 20.64 5.98
CA GLY A 10 -43.70 21.14 6.16
C GLY A 10 -43.49 21.47 7.64
N VAL A 11 -42.39 20.99 8.20
CA VAL A 11 -41.78 21.61 9.37
C VAL A 11 -40.43 22.10 8.91
N GLY A 12 -40.39 23.38 8.56
CA GLY A 12 -39.15 24.15 8.55
C GLY A 12 -38.60 24.19 9.97
N GLY A 13 -37.73 23.23 10.29
CA GLY A 13 -36.79 23.37 11.38
C GLY A 13 -35.57 24.08 10.83
N ALA A 14 -35.35 25.34 11.24
CA ALA A 14 -34.09 26.02 11.03
C ALA A 14 -32.96 25.12 11.53
N GLN A 15 -32.19 24.53 10.61
CA GLN A 15 -30.95 23.86 10.96
C GLN A 15 -30.02 24.94 11.50
N THR A 16 -29.91 25.00 12.83
CA THR A 16 -28.79 25.64 13.50
C THR A 16 -27.51 25.21 12.79
N PRO A 17 -26.65 26.14 12.31
CA PRO A 17 -25.43 25.76 11.61
C PRO A 17 -24.64 24.81 12.50
N ASP A 18 -24.42 23.59 12.01
CA ASP A 18 -23.57 22.61 12.70
C ASP A 18 -22.25 23.32 13.04
N PRO A 19 -21.75 23.22 14.28
CA PRO A 19 -20.48 23.85 14.63
C PRO A 19 -19.40 23.30 13.69
N ALA A 20 -18.60 24.19 13.10
CA ALA A 20 -17.57 23.87 12.10
C ALA A 20 -16.80 22.55 12.33
N PRO A 21 -16.38 22.16 13.55
CA PRO A 21 -15.73 20.87 13.79
C PRO A 21 -16.61 19.63 13.48
N LEU A 22 -17.93 19.68 13.72
CA LEU A 22 -18.84 18.55 13.42
C LEU A 22 -19.10 18.41 11.92
N ALA A 23 -19.19 19.53 11.20
CA ALA A 23 -19.29 19.52 9.74
C ALA A 23 -18.04 18.90 9.10
N VAL A 24 -16.85 19.22 9.63
CA VAL A 24 -15.57 18.64 9.18
C VAL A 24 -15.48 17.15 9.50
N ALA A 25 -15.90 16.72 10.69
CA ALA A 25 -15.91 15.31 11.08
C ALA A 25 -16.87 14.48 10.21
N ARG A 26 -18.09 14.99 9.95
CA ARG A 26 -19.06 14.34 9.07
C ARG A 26 -18.54 14.27 7.63
N ALA A 27 -17.95 15.35 7.11
CA ALA A 27 -17.34 15.35 5.78
C ALA A 27 -16.11 14.42 5.69
N GLY A 28 -15.33 14.25 6.76
CA GLY A 28 -14.23 13.29 6.84
C GLY A 28 -14.71 11.84 6.84
N PHE A 29 -15.76 11.55 7.62
CA PHE A 29 -16.37 10.22 7.68
C PHE A 29 -17.01 9.83 6.34
N LEU A 30 -17.78 10.73 5.73
CA LEU A 30 -18.38 10.48 4.40
C LEU A 30 -17.31 10.27 3.33
N ARG A 31 -16.18 10.97 3.41
CA ARG A 31 -15.02 10.72 2.52
C ARG A 31 -14.43 9.33 2.72
N SER A 32 -14.23 8.89 3.96
CA SER A 32 -13.76 7.52 4.24
C SER A 32 -14.71 6.50 3.64
N VAL A 33 -16.01 6.60 3.96
CA VAL A 33 -17.02 5.66 3.48
C VAL A 33 -17.12 5.64 1.96
N MET A 34 -17.02 6.79 1.31
CA MET A 34 -17.05 6.86 -0.16
C MET A 34 -15.77 6.34 -0.80
N THR A 35 -14.60 6.57 -0.19
CA THR A 35 -13.33 6.02 -0.67
C THR A 35 -13.29 4.51 -0.48
N ASP A 36 -13.74 4.02 0.66
CA ASP A 36 -13.87 2.59 0.96
C ASP A 36 -14.88 1.93 -0.01
N SER A 37 -16.00 2.61 -0.29
CA SER A 37 -16.97 2.17 -1.30
C SER A 37 -16.39 2.15 -2.72
N GLN A 38 -15.61 3.17 -3.12
CA GLN A 38 -14.92 3.22 -4.41
C GLN A 38 -13.87 2.11 -4.53
N THR A 39 -13.03 1.89 -3.50
CA THR A 39 -12.04 0.82 -3.53
C THR A 39 -12.67 -0.56 -3.61
N LEU A 40 -13.79 -0.78 -2.91
CA LEU A 40 -14.55 -2.03 -2.97
C LEU A 40 -15.18 -2.22 -4.36
N THR A 41 -15.66 -1.14 -4.97
CA THR A 41 -16.20 -1.14 -6.34
C THR A 41 -15.09 -1.40 -7.38
N ASP A 42 -13.92 -0.80 -7.24
CA ASP A 42 -12.76 -1.03 -8.12
C ASP A 42 -12.26 -2.47 -7.99
N GLN A 43 -12.22 -3.01 -6.77
CA GLN A 43 -11.91 -4.41 -6.52
C GLN A 43 -12.95 -5.33 -7.17
N TYR A 44 -14.22 -4.96 -7.07
CA TYR A 44 -15.31 -5.70 -7.71
C TYR A 44 -15.26 -5.60 -9.25
N GLU A 45 -14.92 -4.45 -9.83
CA GLU A 45 -14.74 -4.31 -11.29
C GLU A 45 -13.56 -5.14 -11.78
N ARG A 46 -12.44 -5.16 -11.04
CA ARG A 46 -11.28 -6.01 -11.37
C ARG A 46 -11.62 -7.49 -11.25
N ALA A 47 -12.41 -7.88 -10.25
CA ALA A 47 -12.89 -9.24 -10.11
C ALA A 47 -13.81 -9.64 -11.28
N LEU A 48 -14.75 -8.77 -11.68
CA LEU A 48 -15.61 -9.00 -12.84
C LEU A 48 -14.83 -9.06 -14.15
N ALA A 49 -13.82 -8.20 -14.35
CA ALA A 49 -12.97 -8.25 -15.54
C ALA A 49 -12.14 -9.54 -15.61
N LYS A 50 -11.69 -10.05 -14.45
CA LYS A 50 -10.99 -11.34 -14.38
C LYS A 50 -11.93 -12.51 -14.70
N ILE A 51 -13.16 -12.48 -14.17
CA ILE A 51 -14.19 -13.49 -14.48
C ILE A 51 -14.57 -13.44 -15.97
N GLU A 52 -14.72 -12.24 -16.55
CA GLU A 52 -14.97 -12.05 -17.99
C GLU A 52 -13.84 -12.70 -18.83
N GLN A 53 -12.58 -12.53 -18.41
CA GLN A 53 -11.43 -13.12 -19.08
C GLN A 53 -11.39 -14.65 -18.92
N GLU A 54 -11.63 -15.17 -17.72
CA GLU A 54 -11.66 -16.62 -17.45
C GLU A 54 -12.78 -17.31 -18.23
N LEU A 55 -13.97 -16.70 -18.31
CA LEU A 55 -15.11 -17.22 -19.10
C LEU A 55 -14.86 -17.14 -20.62
N ALA A 56 -14.13 -16.12 -21.08
CA ALA A 56 -13.70 -16.03 -22.47
C ALA A 56 -12.66 -17.11 -22.83
N GLU A 57 -11.82 -17.51 -21.88
CA GLU A 57 -10.84 -18.59 -22.02
C GLU A 57 -11.49 -19.99 -22.01
N THR A 58 -12.61 -20.18 -21.29
CA THR A 58 -13.40 -21.42 -21.31
C THR A 58 -14.43 -21.50 -22.44
N ALA A 59 -14.50 -20.49 -23.31
CA ALA A 59 -15.46 -20.35 -24.42
C ALA A 59 -16.95 -20.26 -23.99
N ASP A 60 -17.22 -19.89 -22.74
CA ASP A 60 -18.57 -19.66 -22.21
C ASP A 60 -19.03 -18.21 -22.45
N TYR A 61 -19.27 -17.90 -23.73
CA TYR A 61 -19.55 -16.53 -24.19
C TYR A 61 -20.87 -15.92 -23.67
N GLU A 62 -21.83 -16.75 -23.24
CA GLU A 62 -23.11 -16.26 -22.71
C GLU A 62 -22.96 -15.65 -21.31
N GLU A 63 -22.18 -16.30 -20.44
CA GLU A 63 -21.89 -15.80 -19.10
C GLU A 63 -20.95 -14.59 -19.15
N ALA A 64 -19.96 -14.59 -20.04
CA ALA A 64 -19.09 -13.44 -20.27
C ALA A 64 -19.89 -12.19 -20.67
N ARG A 65 -20.94 -12.32 -21.50
CA ARG A 65 -21.81 -11.21 -21.89
C ARG A 65 -22.61 -10.63 -20.71
N LEU A 66 -23.06 -11.47 -19.79
CA LEU A 66 -23.78 -11.04 -18.59
C LEU A 66 -22.86 -10.28 -17.63
N VAL A 67 -21.62 -10.75 -17.47
CA VAL A 67 -20.59 -10.06 -16.68
C VAL A 67 -20.23 -8.71 -17.29
N GLN A 68 -20.11 -8.65 -18.62
CA GLN A 68 -19.86 -7.42 -19.36
C GLN A 68 -21.01 -6.41 -19.19
N GLN A 69 -22.27 -6.86 -19.27
CA GLN A 69 -23.44 -6.02 -19.05
C GLN A 69 -23.47 -5.46 -17.61
N ARG A 70 -23.22 -6.31 -16.61
CA ARG A 70 -23.18 -5.90 -15.20
C ARG A 70 -22.05 -4.90 -14.92
N ARG A 71 -20.91 -5.05 -15.59
CA ARG A 71 -19.79 -4.10 -15.54
C ARG A 71 -20.15 -2.76 -16.20
N ALA A 72 -20.89 -2.77 -17.30
CA ALA A 72 -21.37 -1.56 -17.96
C ALA A 72 -22.41 -0.81 -17.10
N GLU A 73 -23.33 -1.55 -16.46
CA GLU A 73 -24.32 -1.00 -15.53
C GLU A 73 -23.65 -0.35 -14.30
N LEU A 74 -22.64 -1.02 -13.73
CA LEU A 74 -21.83 -0.44 -12.64
C LEU A 74 -21.13 0.84 -13.07
N LYS A 75 -20.47 0.87 -14.25
CA LYS A 75 -19.83 2.08 -14.76
C LYS A 75 -20.80 3.24 -14.98
N ALA A 76 -22.00 2.96 -15.46
CA ALA A 76 -23.04 3.97 -15.67
C ALA A 76 -23.48 4.63 -14.35
N LEU A 77 -23.52 3.89 -13.24
CA LEU A 77 -23.88 4.44 -11.93
C LEU A 77 -22.84 5.44 -11.38
N TYR A 78 -21.57 5.33 -11.79
CA TYR A 78 -20.52 6.24 -11.33
C TYR A 78 -20.29 7.45 -12.25
N LEU A 79 -20.45 7.32 -13.57
CA LEU A 79 -20.39 8.48 -14.50
C LEU A 79 -21.42 9.56 -14.14
N THR A 80 -22.61 9.15 -13.68
CA THR A 80 -23.70 10.08 -13.37
C THR A 80 -23.46 10.89 -12.08
N ASN A 81 -22.49 10.47 -11.25
CA ASN A 81 -22.18 11.07 -9.96
C ASN A 81 -20.88 11.91 -9.96
N ASP A 82 -20.20 12.09 -11.10
CA ASP A 82 -18.84 12.66 -11.16
C ASP A 82 -18.72 14.09 -10.58
N THR A 83 -19.72 14.95 -10.74
CA THR A 83 -19.65 16.34 -10.24
C THR A 83 -19.91 16.45 -8.73
N THR A 84 -20.77 15.61 -8.16
CA THR A 84 -21.05 15.58 -6.72
C THR A 84 -20.03 14.73 -5.96
N LEU A 85 -19.53 13.65 -6.56
CA LEU A 85 -18.42 12.85 -6.02
C LEU A 85 -17.09 13.62 -6.02
N ALA A 86 -16.76 14.35 -7.09
CA ALA A 86 -15.53 15.17 -7.11
C ALA A 86 -15.57 16.29 -6.05
N GLN A 87 -16.75 16.86 -5.78
CA GLN A 87 -16.95 17.80 -4.67
C GLN A 87 -16.81 17.14 -3.30
N ASN A 88 -17.38 15.93 -3.13
CA ASN A 88 -17.29 15.18 -1.87
C ASN A 88 -15.89 14.61 -1.58
N LEU A 89 -15.11 14.29 -2.60
CA LEU A 89 -13.73 13.81 -2.50
C LEU A 89 -12.69 14.94 -2.46
N SER A 90 -13.12 16.19 -2.62
CA SER A 90 -12.23 17.33 -2.51
C SER A 90 -11.71 17.50 -1.07
N PHE A 91 -10.43 17.81 -0.93
CA PHE A 91 -9.81 18.10 0.36
C PHE A 91 -9.80 19.62 0.57
N PRO A 92 -10.59 20.17 1.52
CA PRO A 92 -10.62 21.61 1.75
C PRO A 92 -9.36 22.09 2.47
N LEU A 93 -8.73 23.14 1.94
CA LEU A 93 -7.61 23.85 2.55
C LEU A 93 -8.16 25.05 3.32
N LEU A 94 -8.67 24.79 4.54
CA LEU A 94 -9.34 25.81 5.34
C LEU A 94 -8.38 26.95 5.72
N PRO A 95 -8.76 28.23 5.52
CA PRO A 95 -7.97 29.38 5.97
C PRO A 95 -7.66 29.35 7.47
N SER A 96 -8.58 28.85 8.30
CA SER A 96 -8.40 28.74 9.76
C SER A 96 -7.32 27.73 10.19
N GLN A 97 -6.96 26.79 9.31
CA GLN A 97 -5.92 25.80 9.54
C GLN A 97 -4.57 26.22 8.94
N ALA A 98 -4.54 27.32 8.19
CA ALA A 98 -3.34 27.84 7.58
C ALA A 98 -2.48 28.56 8.63
N ARG A 99 -1.20 28.20 8.69
CA ARG A 99 -0.16 29.01 9.31
C ARG A 99 0.19 30.14 8.36
N LEU A 100 -0.14 31.37 8.75
CA LEU A 100 0.13 32.56 7.96
C LEU A 100 1.57 33.05 8.16
N ILE A 101 2.17 33.56 7.09
CA ILE A 101 3.55 34.05 7.01
C ILE A 101 3.52 35.46 6.41
N GLY A 102 4.35 36.36 6.94
CA GLY A 102 4.46 37.73 6.43
C GLY A 102 3.27 38.58 6.87
N SER A 103 2.65 39.28 5.92
CA SER A 103 1.48 40.13 6.19
C SER A 103 0.15 39.47 5.87
N ALA A 104 0.14 38.19 5.49
CA ALA A 104 -1.08 37.46 5.18
C ALA A 104 -1.97 37.34 6.43
N GLU A 105 -3.26 37.61 6.27
CA GLU A 105 -4.25 37.64 7.35
C GLU A 105 -5.52 36.88 6.94
N THR A 106 -6.15 36.20 7.89
CA THR A 106 -7.42 35.51 7.68
C THR A 106 -8.59 36.36 8.17
N ARG A 107 -9.58 36.55 7.31
CA ARG A 107 -10.83 37.25 7.64
C ARG A 107 -12.00 36.32 7.35
N GLY A 108 -12.40 35.54 8.35
CA GLY A 108 -13.38 34.47 8.16
C GLY A 108 -12.83 33.39 7.23
N ASP A 109 -13.48 33.19 6.09
CA ASP A 109 -13.08 32.20 5.06
C ASP A 109 -12.20 32.81 3.95
N LEU A 110 -11.71 34.04 4.14
CA LEU A 110 -10.87 34.74 3.18
C LEU A 110 -9.43 34.83 3.68
N ILE A 111 -8.47 34.58 2.79
CA ILE A 111 -7.06 34.92 3.00
C ILE A 111 -6.74 36.22 2.27
N THR A 112 -6.30 37.21 3.01
CA THR A 112 -6.04 38.58 2.54
C THR A 112 -4.68 39.09 3.03
N GLY A 113 -4.35 40.37 2.83
CA GLY A 113 -3.16 40.97 3.44
C GLY A 113 -1.85 40.68 2.71
N TRP A 114 -1.86 40.34 1.43
CA TRP A 114 -0.68 39.96 0.63
C TRP A 114 0.26 41.14 0.28
N ARG A 115 0.68 41.94 1.27
CA ARG A 115 1.37 43.23 1.11
C ARG A 115 2.89 43.13 1.05
N THR A 116 3.50 42.14 1.68
CA THR A 116 4.97 41.98 1.73
C THR A 116 5.45 40.79 0.87
N SER A 117 6.66 40.90 0.32
CA SER A 117 7.33 39.78 -0.35
C SER A 117 7.52 38.62 0.61
N GLY A 118 7.10 37.41 0.21
CA GLY A 118 7.13 36.24 1.09
C GLY A 118 5.90 36.10 1.99
N SER A 119 4.85 36.90 1.78
CA SER A 119 3.54 36.62 2.36
C SER A 119 3.05 35.25 1.89
N GLY A 120 2.59 34.43 2.82
CA GLY A 120 2.29 33.03 2.54
C GLY A 120 1.28 32.41 3.50
N ALA A 121 0.71 31.30 3.07
CA ALA A 121 -0.15 30.44 3.86
C ALA A 121 0.37 29.00 3.77
N GLU A 122 0.54 28.34 4.92
CA GLU A 122 1.06 26.98 5.01
C GLU A 122 0.07 26.05 5.73
N TRP A 123 -0.20 24.90 5.14
CA TRP A 123 -1.00 23.83 5.73
C TRP A 123 -0.10 22.64 6.00
N ALA A 124 0.13 22.34 7.28
CA ALA A 124 0.98 21.23 7.72
C ALA A 124 0.16 19.99 8.08
N ASN A 125 0.80 18.81 7.98
CA ASN A 125 0.23 17.52 8.38
C ASN A 125 -1.08 17.16 7.67
N LEU A 126 -1.22 17.53 6.40
CA LEU A 126 -2.37 17.15 5.60
C LEU A 126 -2.31 15.65 5.29
N ARG A 127 -3.39 14.93 5.61
CA ARG A 127 -3.57 13.52 5.29
C ARG A 127 -4.33 13.40 3.97
N LEU A 128 -3.59 13.33 2.88
CA LEU A 128 -4.12 13.10 1.52
C LEU A 128 -3.95 11.62 1.14
N SER A 129 -4.76 11.12 0.21
CA SER A 129 -4.43 9.87 -0.47
C SER A 129 -3.30 10.14 -1.49
N PRO A 130 -2.36 9.21 -1.71
CA PRO A 130 -1.43 9.33 -2.83
C PRO A 130 -2.18 9.39 -4.17
N GLY A 131 -1.84 10.33 -5.03
CA GLY A 131 -2.54 10.55 -6.30
C GLY A 131 -2.27 11.92 -6.92
N LYS A 132 -2.90 12.17 -8.07
CA LYS A 132 -2.87 13.47 -8.76
C LYS A 132 -4.02 14.34 -8.29
N TYR A 133 -3.76 15.61 -8.00
CA TYR A 133 -4.75 16.57 -7.54
C TYR A 133 -4.65 17.89 -8.31
N TYR A 134 -5.79 18.55 -8.51
CA TYR A 134 -5.87 19.93 -8.93
C TYR A 134 -6.19 20.81 -7.71
N LEU A 135 -5.47 21.91 -7.56
CA LEU A 135 -5.84 22.98 -6.65
C LEU A 135 -6.91 23.83 -7.31
N GLU A 136 -8.09 23.88 -6.73
CA GLU A 136 -9.14 24.82 -7.09
C GLU A 136 -9.22 25.91 -6.03
N LEU A 137 -9.32 27.16 -6.47
CA LEU A 137 -9.50 28.32 -5.59
C LEU A 137 -10.30 29.40 -6.30
N GLU A 138 -10.90 30.27 -5.51
CA GLU A 138 -11.54 31.48 -6.00
C GLU A 138 -10.72 32.69 -5.56
N ALA A 139 -10.33 33.52 -6.52
CA ALA A 139 -9.48 34.67 -6.30
C ALA A 139 -10.17 35.97 -6.73
N ASN A 140 -9.93 37.04 -5.99
CA ASN A 140 -10.27 38.39 -6.42
C ASN A 140 -9.05 39.30 -6.15
N LEU A 141 -8.60 40.00 -7.19
CA LEU A 141 -7.57 41.02 -7.15
C LEU A 141 -8.20 42.35 -7.54
N VAL A 142 -8.27 43.31 -6.62
CA VAL A 142 -8.84 44.65 -6.85
C VAL A 142 -7.79 45.71 -6.56
N GLU A 143 -7.94 46.90 -7.12
CA GLU A 143 -7.17 48.07 -6.66
C GLU A 143 -7.58 48.45 -5.23
N LEU A 144 -6.61 48.82 -4.41
CA LEU A 144 -6.91 49.31 -3.07
C LEU A 144 -7.56 50.70 -3.20
N PRO A 145 -8.78 50.93 -2.67
CA PRO A 145 -9.42 52.23 -2.76
C PRO A 145 -8.57 53.28 -2.04
N SER A 146 -8.08 54.28 -2.78
CA SER A 146 -7.34 55.40 -2.22
C SER A 146 -8.30 56.28 -1.41
N LEU A 147 -8.21 56.24 -0.08
CA LEU A 147 -8.96 57.16 0.77
C LEU A 147 -8.40 58.58 0.60
N PRO A 148 -9.26 59.59 0.30
CA PRO A 148 -8.80 60.98 0.19
C PRO A 148 -8.16 61.41 1.52
N GLY A 149 -6.89 61.83 1.47
CA GLY A 149 -6.12 62.30 2.63
C GLY A 149 -5.21 61.27 3.30
N THR A 150 -5.19 60.01 2.84
CA THR A 150 -4.18 59.03 3.28
C THR A 150 -2.96 59.09 2.36
N LEU A 151 -1.78 59.43 2.92
CA LEU A 151 -0.50 59.36 2.23
C LEU A 151 -0.16 57.89 1.97
N VAL A 152 -0.68 57.36 0.86
CA VAL A 152 -0.23 56.11 0.27
C VAL A 152 1.24 56.33 -0.13
N PRO A 153 2.21 55.62 0.45
CA PRO A 153 3.62 55.81 0.10
C PRO A 153 3.78 55.58 -1.40
N GLY A 154 4.47 56.51 -2.09
CA GLY A 154 4.56 56.63 -3.56
C GLY A 154 5.18 55.44 -4.33
N ARG A 155 5.22 54.25 -3.73
CA ARG A 155 5.62 52.96 -4.31
C ARG A 155 4.49 51.94 -4.43
N SER A 156 3.26 52.28 -4.11
CA SER A 156 2.11 51.35 -4.15
C SER A 156 1.19 51.68 -5.32
N GLN A 157 1.74 51.64 -6.53
CA GLN A 157 0.90 51.55 -7.73
C GLN A 157 0.19 50.18 -7.73
N PRO A 158 -1.12 50.14 -8.02
CA PRO A 158 -1.82 48.88 -8.24
C PRO A 158 -1.13 48.10 -9.37
N GLN A 159 -0.94 46.81 -9.16
CA GLN A 159 -0.41 45.90 -10.17
C GLN A 159 -1.56 45.25 -10.94
N GLU A 160 -1.38 45.08 -12.25
CA GLU A 160 -2.37 44.45 -13.13
C GLU A 160 -2.46 42.92 -12.94
N SER A 161 -1.42 42.31 -12.37
CA SER A 161 -1.35 40.88 -12.12
C SER A 161 -0.63 40.54 -10.83
N ALA A 162 -1.07 39.49 -10.14
CA ALA A 162 -0.42 38.96 -8.94
C ALA A 162 -0.03 37.48 -9.13
N ALA A 163 1.25 37.16 -8.98
CA ALA A 163 1.81 35.83 -9.16
C ALA A 163 1.97 35.10 -7.82
N PHE A 164 1.61 33.81 -7.83
CA PHE A 164 1.65 32.91 -6.68
C PHE A 164 2.37 31.62 -7.01
N ASP A 165 3.05 31.09 -6.00
CA ASP A 165 3.66 29.77 -6.01
C ASP A 165 2.95 28.87 -5.00
N PHE A 166 2.41 27.75 -5.49
CA PHE A 166 1.90 26.66 -4.67
C PHE A 166 2.84 25.46 -4.75
N PHE A 167 3.33 24.97 -3.63
CA PHE A 167 4.29 23.86 -3.63
C PHE A 167 4.23 23.04 -2.35
N GLU A 168 4.80 21.84 -2.45
CA GLU A 168 4.99 20.95 -1.33
C GLU A 168 6.30 21.27 -0.59
N VAL A 169 6.21 21.51 0.73
CA VAL A 169 7.36 21.80 1.60
C VAL A 169 7.95 20.49 2.09
N SER A 170 8.85 19.90 1.29
CA SER A 170 9.55 18.68 1.65
C SER A 170 10.89 18.57 0.93
N LEU A 171 11.86 17.93 1.59
CA LEU A 171 13.18 17.63 1.02
C LEU A 171 13.23 16.28 0.30
N LEU A 172 12.09 15.57 0.25
CA LEU A 172 12.01 14.25 -0.35
C LEU A 172 11.97 14.34 -1.90
N PRO A 173 12.48 13.33 -2.61
CA PRO A 173 12.42 13.25 -4.07
C PRO A 173 10.98 13.42 -4.59
N GLY A 174 10.81 14.18 -5.67
CA GLY A 174 9.51 14.50 -6.28
C GLY A 174 8.76 15.70 -5.67
N ALA A 175 9.12 16.16 -4.46
CA ALA A 175 8.46 17.33 -3.85
C ALA A 175 8.73 18.63 -4.63
N ALA A 176 9.94 18.79 -5.17
CA ALA A 176 10.29 19.95 -6.00
C ALA A 176 9.48 20.01 -7.31
N GLU A 177 9.06 18.85 -7.83
CA GLU A 177 8.24 18.74 -9.05
C GLU A 177 6.78 19.16 -8.81
N ASN A 178 6.37 19.29 -7.53
CA ASN A 178 5.03 19.69 -7.11
C ASN A 178 4.85 21.22 -6.97
N ARG A 179 5.80 22.02 -7.46
CA ARG A 179 5.66 23.49 -7.52
C ARG A 179 4.84 23.91 -8.74
N ARG A 180 3.78 24.68 -8.52
CA ARG A 180 2.93 25.28 -9.55
C ARG A 180 2.86 26.78 -9.33
N SER A 181 3.23 27.54 -10.36
CA SER A 181 3.10 28.99 -10.37
C SER A 181 1.86 29.37 -11.16
N PHE A 182 1.11 30.37 -10.70
CA PHE A 182 -0.07 30.88 -11.38
C PHE A 182 -0.22 32.39 -11.16
N GLU A 183 -0.95 33.05 -12.03
CA GLU A 183 -1.15 34.49 -12.01
C GLU A 183 -2.64 34.82 -11.88
N LEU A 184 -2.94 35.84 -11.09
CA LEU A 184 -4.26 36.43 -10.90
C LEU A 184 -4.31 37.75 -11.66
N ARG A 185 -5.41 38.03 -12.35
CA ARG A 185 -5.58 39.30 -13.07
C ARG A 185 -6.42 40.28 -12.28
N LEU A 186 -6.15 41.57 -12.49
CA LEU A 186 -6.89 42.65 -11.86
C LEU A 186 -8.36 42.63 -12.32
N SER A 187 -9.26 42.49 -11.36
CA SER A 187 -10.69 42.68 -11.51
C SER A 187 -11.05 44.12 -11.14
N HIS A 188 -11.96 44.72 -11.90
CA HIS A 188 -12.51 46.05 -11.60
C HIS A 188 -13.74 45.98 -10.70
N ASP A 189 -14.16 44.76 -10.33
CA ASP A 189 -15.32 44.49 -9.47
C ASP A 189 -14.87 43.80 -8.17
N ASP A 190 -15.21 44.41 -7.02
CA ASP A 190 -14.87 43.94 -5.67
C ASP A 190 -15.69 42.71 -5.23
N THR A 191 -16.70 42.32 -6.02
CA THR A 191 -17.63 41.25 -5.65
C THR A 191 -17.43 39.96 -6.44
N THR A 192 -16.85 40.03 -7.64
CA THR A 192 -16.66 38.87 -8.51
C THR A 192 -15.36 38.15 -8.19
N PHE A 193 -15.44 36.84 -7.93
CA PHE A 193 -14.26 35.98 -7.77
C PHE A 193 -14.06 35.15 -9.04
N GLU A 194 -12.82 35.11 -9.52
CA GLU A 194 -12.38 34.25 -10.61
C GLU A 194 -12.06 32.86 -10.06
N SER A 195 -12.67 31.82 -10.63
CA SER A 195 -12.39 30.42 -10.28
C SER A 195 -11.16 29.94 -11.05
N LEU A 196 -10.16 29.45 -10.34
CA LEU A 196 -8.88 29.01 -10.88
C LEU A 196 -8.64 27.55 -10.54
N LYS A 197 -8.18 26.81 -11.54
CA LYS A 197 -7.79 25.40 -11.42
C LYS A 197 -6.32 25.25 -11.80
N ILE A 198 -5.49 24.88 -10.82
CA ILE A 198 -4.04 24.82 -10.91
C ILE A 198 -3.58 23.38 -10.70
N GLY A 199 -2.75 22.84 -11.60
CA GLY A 199 -2.25 21.47 -11.48
C GLY A 199 -2.05 20.79 -12.83
N PRO A 200 -1.87 19.46 -12.86
CA PRO A 200 -1.96 18.54 -11.72
C PRO A 200 -0.71 18.57 -10.82
N VAL A 201 -0.90 18.35 -9.51
CA VAL A 201 0.13 18.12 -8.49
C VAL A 201 0.12 16.65 -8.12
N ASN A 202 1.27 15.99 -8.00
CA ASN A 202 1.35 14.54 -7.82
C ASN A 202 1.90 14.19 -6.42
N PHE A 203 1.03 13.71 -5.53
CA PHE A 203 1.44 13.29 -4.20
C PHE A 203 1.72 11.80 -4.17
N THR A 204 2.95 11.43 -3.85
CA THR A 204 3.37 10.03 -3.68
C THR A 204 3.17 9.49 -2.27
N ARG A 205 2.75 10.36 -1.33
CA ARG A 205 2.68 10.07 0.11
C ARG A 205 1.41 10.62 0.73
N SER A 206 1.05 10.08 1.89
CA SER A 206 -0.17 10.45 2.58
C SER A 206 -0.04 11.71 3.44
N LEU A 207 1.11 11.95 4.05
CA LEU A 207 1.36 13.14 4.86
C LEU A 207 2.13 14.18 4.05
N VAL A 208 1.51 15.33 3.82
CA VAL A 208 2.12 16.43 3.07
C VAL A 208 1.95 17.77 3.79
N THR A 209 2.91 18.66 3.56
CA THR A 209 2.84 20.06 3.97
C THR A 209 2.81 20.91 2.70
N LEU A 210 1.77 21.71 2.54
CA LEU A 210 1.57 22.53 1.34
C LEU A 210 1.71 24.00 1.70
N ARG A 211 2.36 24.77 0.82
CA ARG A 211 2.57 26.19 1.02
C ARG A 211 2.16 26.95 -0.23
N LEU A 212 1.40 28.01 -0.01
CA LEU A 212 1.07 29.03 -0.99
C LEU A 212 1.85 30.30 -0.64
N MET A 213 2.61 30.85 -1.58
CA MET A 213 3.39 32.08 -1.39
C MET A 213 3.14 33.07 -2.52
N ALA A 214 3.06 34.35 -2.17
CA ALA A 214 3.08 35.45 -3.13
C ALA A 214 4.53 35.67 -3.64
N ALA A 215 4.69 35.80 -4.96
CA ALA A 215 6.00 36.03 -5.58
C ALA A 215 6.58 37.42 -5.23
N SER A 216 5.71 38.42 -5.09
CA SER A 216 6.05 39.78 -4.65
C SER A 216 5.06 40.29 -3.60
N GLY A 217 5.36 41.44 -2.99
CA GLY A 217 4.38 42.14 -2.15
C GLY A 217 3.45 43.01 -3.01
N TYR A 218 2.14 42.95 -2.76
CA TYR A 218 1.11 43.70 -3.49
C TYR A 218 0.46 44.77 -2.60
N PRO A 219 1.19 45.82 -2.15
CA PRO A 219 0.65 46.81 -1.22
C PRO A 219 -0.41 47.74 -1.85
N GLY A 220 -0.41 47.89 -3.18
CA GLY A 220 -1.38 48.71 -3.92
C GLY A 220 -2.67 47.99 -4.31
N ASN A 221 -2.77 46.69 -4.03
CA ASN A 221 -3.93 45.87 -4.39
C ASN A 221 -4.58 45.27 -3.14
N LEU A 222 -5.88 45.02 -3.24
CA LEU A 222 -6.63 44.21 -2.32
C LEU A 222 -6.81 42.81 -2.91
N LEU A 223 -6.06 41.85 -2.38
CA LEU A 223 -6.11 40.46 -2.83
C LEU A 223 -6.88 39.60 -1.83
N ARG A 224 -7.86 38.85 -2.32
CA ARG A 224 -8.74 37.98 -1.54
C ARG A 224 -8.80 36.59 -2.17
N LEU A 225 -8.43 35.56 -1.40
CA LEU A 225 -8.56 34.15 -1.81
C LEU A 225 -9.60 33.45 -0.93
N ARG A 226 -10.46 32.62 -1.52
CA ARG A 226 -11.45 31.78 -0.82
C ARG A 226 -11.62 30.42 -1.50
N ASN A 227 -12.35 29.50 -0.87
CA ASN A 227 -12.70 28.18 -1.42
C ASN A 227 -11.49 27.35 -1.90
N LEU A 228 -10.36 27.42 -1.18
CA LEU A 228 -9.19 26.62 -1.54
C LEU A 228 -9.46 25.14 -1.27
N ARG A 229 -9.35 24.30 -2.31
CA ARG A 229 -9.56 22.85 -2.21
C ARG A 229 -8.67 22.07 -3.17
N LEU A 230 -8.30 20.86 -2.79
CA LEU A 230 -7.63 19.90 -3.67
C LEU A 230 -8.66 18.91 -4.19
N VAL A 231 -8.89 18.91 -5.50
CA VAL A 231 -9.79 17.98 -6.17
C VAL A 231 -8.94 16.86 -6.76
N PRO A 232 -9.23 15.57 -6.49
CA PRO A 232 -8.57 14.47 -7.17
C PRO A 232 -8.73 14.63 -8.67
N ALA A 233 -7.63 14.51 -9.41
CA ALA A 233 -7.70 14.36 -10.84
C ALA A 233 -8.28 12.97 -11.10
N THR A 234 -9.61 12.88 -11.27
CA THR A 234 -10.19 11.72 -11.96
C THR A 234 -9.45 11.62 -13.28
N VAL A 235 -8.90 10.44 -13.54
CA VAL A 235 -8.27 10.16 -14.82
C VAL A 235 -9.32 10.51 -15.86
N GLU A 236 -9.13 11.61 -16.60
CA GLU A 236 -9.82 11.78 -17.87
C GLU A 236 -9.57 10.48 -18.60
N ALA A 237 -10.62 9.67 -18.73
CA ALA A 237 -10.57 8.47 -19.52
C ALA A 237 -9.98 8.88 -20.86
N PRO A 238 -8.83 8.32 -21.28
CA PRO A 238 -8.27 8.67 -22.56
C PRO A 238 -9.37 8.44 -23.59
N THR A 239 -9.78 9.51 -24.26
CA THR A 239 -10.68 9.43 -25.40
C THR A 239 -10.07 8.39 -26.34
N ILE A 240 -10.71 7.23 -26.45
CA ILE A 240 -10.23 6.12 -27.27
C ILE A 240 -10.35 6.54 -28.72
N THR A 241 -9.32 7.17 -29.26
CA THR A 241 -9.10 7.28 -30.70
C THR A 241 -8.28 6.08 -31.14
N SER A 242 -8.98 4.95 -31.38
CA SER A 242 -8.43 3.72 -31.97
C SER A 242 -7.31 3.03 -31.17
N PRO A 243 -7.14 1.70 -31.33
CA PRO A 243 -6.18 0.97 -30.53
C PRO A 243 -4.78 1.41 -30.91
N ALA A 244 -4.08 2.07 -29.99
CA ALA A 244 -2.64 2.22 -30.07
C ALA A 244 -2.04 0.81 -30.24
N ALA A 245 -1.13 0.65 -31.20
CA ALA A 245 -0.39 -0.58 -31.41
C ALA A 245 0.09 -1.11 -30.05
N ALA A 246 -0.16 -2.39 -29.79
CA ALA A 246 0.19 -3.04 -28.54
C ALA A 246 1.59 -2.58 -28.11
N GLY A 247 1.64 -1.80 -27.02
CA GLY A 247 2.91 -1.42 -26.42
C GLY A 247 3.69 -2.69 -26.10
N PRO A 248 5.04 -2.60 -26.01
CA PRO A 248 5.86 -3.76 -25.70
C PRO A 248 5.30 -4.44 -24.46
N SER A 249 5.05 -5.74 -24.56
CA SER A 249 4.53 -6.53 -23.46
C SER A 249 5.47 -6.41 -22.27
N LEU A 250 4.97 -6.74 -21.07
CA LEU A 250 5.81 -6.81 -19.87
C LEU A 250 7.04 -7.73 -20.10
N GLU A 251 6.91 -8.75 -20.95
CA GLU A 251 8.00 -9.63 -21.33
C GLU A 251 9.02 -8.95 -22.24
N ASP A 252 8.56 -8.13 -23.20
CA ASP A 252 9.43 -7.35 -24.08
C ASP A 252 10.23 -6.29 -23.30
N LEU A 253 9.59 -5.64 -22.32
CA LEU A 253 10.25 -4.69 -21.43
C LEU A 253 11.24 -5.39 -20.50
N LYS A 254 10.88 -6.55 -19.94
CA LYS A 254 11.81 -7.37 -19.14
C LYS A 254 13.02 -7.82 -19.95
N LYS A 255 12.82 -8.22 -21.20
CA LYS A 255 13.88 -8.64 -22.11
C LYS A 255 14.82 -7.46 -22.43
N SER A 256 14.26 -6.31 -22.81
CA SER A 256 15.02 -5.08 -23.08
C SER A 256 15.85 -4.62 -21.88
N MET A 257 15.28 -4.67 -20.67
CA MET A 257 15.99 -4.32 -19.44
C MET A 257 17.15 -5.28 -19.15
N ASN A 258 16.94 -6.59 -19.33
CA ASN A 258 17.99 -7.60 -19.13
C ASN A 258 19.12 -7.45 -20.15
N GLU A 259 18.81 -7.15 -21.41
CA GLU A 259 19.80 -6.92 -22.47
C GLU A 259 20.64 -5.66 -22.18
N THR A 260 19.99 -4.58 -21.75
CA THR A 260 20.67 -3.32 -21.39
C THR A 260 21.60 -3.52 -20.19
N LEU A 261 21.18 -4.29 -19.19
CA LEU A 261 21.99 -4.55 -18.01
C LEU A 261 23.15 -5.50 -18.27
N ALA A 262 22.95 -6.51 -19.11
CA ALA A 262 24.04 -7.36 -19.57
C ALA A 262 25.10 -6.54 -20.34
N ALA A 263 24.66 -5.58 -21.16
CA ALA A 263 25.57 -4.70 -21.90
C ALA A 263 26.39 -3.79 -20.97
N VAL A 264 25.82 -3.29 -19.88
CA VAL A 264 26.52 -2.44 -18.90
C VAL A 264 27.42 -3.25 -17.95
N GLN A 265 26.99 -4.44 -17.53
CA GLN A 265 27.74 -5.26 -16.56
C GLN A 265 28.98 -5.93 -17.17
N LYS A 266 28.91 -6.33 -18.44
CA LYS A 266 29.99 -7.03 -19.13
C LYS A 266 31.35 -6.31 -19.07
N PRO A 267 31.49 -5.01 -19.42
CA PRO A 267 32.79 -4.33 -19.35
C PRO A 267 33.34 -4.23 -17.93
N ILE A 268 32.47 -4.09 -16.91
CA ILE A 268 32.86 -4.04 -15.50
C ILE A 268 33.44 -5.38 -15.05
N LEU A 269 32.76 -6.49 -15.39
CA LEU A 269 33.25 -7.83 -15.05
C LEU A 269 34.54 -8.19 -15.81
N ASP A 270 34.64 -7.79 -17.09
CA ASP A 270 35.84 -8.03 -17.89
C ASP A 270 37.07 -7.30 -17.31
N SER A 271 36.91 -6.03 -16.90
CA SER A 271 37.97 -5.27 -16.21
C SER A 271 38.38 -5.86 -14.85
N TYR A 272 37.42 -6.43 -14.11
CA TYR A 272 37.70 -7.08 -12.83
C TYR A 272 38.43 -8.41 -13.01
N LEU A 273 38.04 -9.20 -14.01
CA LEU A 273 38.77 -10.41 -14.40
C LEU A 273 40.20 -10.11 -14.84
N GLU A 274 40.41 -9.02 -15.57
CA GLU A 274 41.74 -8.58 -15.98
C GLU A 274 42.59 -8.15 -14.77
N SER A 275 42.00 -7.44 -13.81
CA SER A 275 42.64 -7.09 -12.54
C SER A 275 43.03 -8.32 -11.73
N LEU A 276 42.17 -9.34 -11.64
CA LEU A 276 42.46 -10.61 -10.96
C LEU A 276 43.60 -11.39 -11.63
N ARG A 277 43.67 -11.37 -12.97
CA ARG A 277 44.78 -11.98 -13.72
C ARG A 277 46.10 -11.24 -13.49
N GLN A 278 46.09 -9.91 -13.47
CA GLN A 278 47.28 -9.12 -13.15
C GLN A 278 47.75 -9.39 -11.71
N PHE A 279 46.82 -9.48 -10.77
CA PHE A 279 47.11 -9.77 -9.35
C PHE A 279 47.69 -11.18 -9.15
N SER A 280 47.20 -12.18 -9.90
CA SER A 280 47.72 -13.56 -9.82
C SER A 280 49.10 -13.72 -10.47
N THR A 281 49.42 -12.92 -11.50
CA THR A 281 50.77 -12.89 -12.08
C THR A 281 51.81 -12.18 -11.19
N GLY A 282 51.38 -11.22 -10.37
CA GLY A 282 52.25 -10.48 -9.46
C GLY A 282 52.55 -11.19 -8.13
N ASN A 283 51.75 -12.18 -7.73
CA ASN A 283 51.90 -12.82 -6.43
C ASN A 283 51.50 -14.31 -6.46
N SER A 284 52.50 -15.20 -6.54
CA SER A 284 52.33 -16.65 -6.75
C SER A 284 51.60 -17.38 -5.61
N ALA A 285 51.59 -16.83 -4.39
CA ALA A 285 50.91 -17.40 -3.24
C ALA A 285 49.37 -17.25 -3.29
N LEU A 286 48.85 -16.30 -4.08
CA LEU A 286 47.42 -16.01 -4.19
C LEU A 286 46.80 -16.52 -5.50
N LYS A 287 47.58 -17.25 -6.31
CA LYS A 287 47.16 -17.76 -7.61
C LYS A 287 45.90 -18.61 -7.52
N ASP A 288 45.84 -19.53 -6.56
CA ASP A 288 44.70 -20.43 -6.38
C ASP A 288 43.43 -19.69 -5.94
N ALA A 289 43.57 -18.63 -5.12
CA ALA A 289 42.46 -17.79 -4.69
C ALA A 289 41.92 -16.92 -5.84
N ALA A 290 42.82 -16.36 -6.66
CA ALA A 290 42.45 -15.57 -7.83
C ALA A 290 41.80 -16.44 -8.92
N GLU A 291 42.25 -17.68 -9.11
CA GLU A 291 41.63 -18.66 -10.01
C GLU A 291 40.25 -19.10 -9.51
N ALA A 292 40.08 -19.30 -8.20
CA ALA A 292 38.78 -19.62 -7.60
C ALA A 292 37.77 -18.49 -7.80
N GLU A 293 38.17 -17.23 -7.58
CA GLU A 293 37.29 -16.07 -7.78
C GLU A 293 37.01 -15.83 -9.27
N SER A 294 37.99 -16.05 -10.15
CA SER A 294 37.78 -16.01 -11.61
C SER A 294 36.76 -17.06 -12.07
N LYS A 295 36.85 -18.29 -11.55
CA LYS A 295 35.87 -19.36 -11.83
C LYS A 295 34.49 -19.01 -11.29
N ARG A 296 34.41 -18.37 -10.11
CA ARG A 296 33.15 -17.88 -9.53
C ARG A 296 32.48 -16.83 -10.40
N LEU A 297 33.24 -15.86 -10.91
CA LEU A 297 32.74 -14.81 -11.81
C LEU A 297 32.26 -15.36 -13.15
N LEU A 298 33.03 -16.29 -13.74
CA LEU A 298 32.63 -16.97 -14.98
C LEU A 298 31.34 -17.78 -14.78
N LYS A 299 31.20 -18.48 -13.64
CA LYS A 299 29.97 -19.20 -13.29
C LYS A 299 28.78 -18.25 -13.05
N LEU A 300 29.03 -17.06 -12.52
CA LEU A 300 28.00 -16.02 -12.35
C LEU A 300 27.53 -15.45 -13.71
N MET A 301 28.43 -15.34 -14.69
CA MET A 301 28.11 -14.96 -16.08
C MET A 301 27.45 -16.08 -16.89
N GLU A 302 27.75 -17.35 -16.59
CA GLU A 302 27.16 -18.50 -17.26
C GLU A 302 25.75 -18.77 -16.74
N ASN A 303 25.55 -18.66 -15.41
CA ASN A 303 24.24 -18.75 -14.78
C ASN A 303 23.30 -17.60 -15.16
N SER A 304 23.82 -16.45 -15.62
CA SER A 304 22.99 -15.34 -16.09
C SER A 304 22.46 -15.51 -17.51
N ARG A 305 22.96 -16.48 -18.28
CA ARG A 305 22.53 -16.76 -19.66
C ARG A 305 21.36 -17.75 -19.78
N GLY A 306 21.09 -18.58 -18.77
CA GLY A 306 20.09 -19.67 -18.84
C GLY A 306 18.86 -19.52 -17.95
N GLN A 307 18.90 -18.62 -16.98
CA GLN A 307 17.76 -18.24 -16.13
C GLN A 307 17.83 -16.74 -15.96
N ALA A 308 16.70 -16.05 -16.03
CA ALA A 308 16.58 -14.59 -15.93
C ALA A 308 17.37 -14.01 -14.74
N ALA A 309 18.64 -13.71 -14.95
CA ALA A 309 19.48 -12.97 -14.03
C ALA A 309 19.25 -11.49 -14.31
N GLY A 310 18.06 -11.05 -13.95
CA GLY A 310 17.79 -9.62 -13.86
C GLY A 310 18.41 -9.04 -12.58
N PRO A 311 18.57 -7.70 -12.53
CA PRO A 311 18.87 -6.94 -11.31
C PRO A 311 17.77 -7.13 -10.25
N LEU A 312 16.66 -7.75 -10.63
CA LEU A 312 15.60 -8.22 -9.75
C LEU A 312 16.09 -9.27 -8.75
N ARG A 313 17.20 -10.00 -8.93
CA ARG A 313 17.74 -10.81 -7.81
C ARG A 313 18.39 -9.96 -6.72
N ILE A 314 18.86 -8.75 -7.03
CA ILE A 314 19.43 -7.82 -6.04
C ILE A 314 18.32 -6.95 -5.43
N LEU A 315 17.29 -6.57 -6.20
CA LEU A 315 16.11 -5.86 -5.67
C LEU A 315 15.12 -6.78 -4.92
N VAL A 316 14.98 -8.05 -5.30
CA VAL A 316 14.25 -9.06 -4.51
C VAL A 316 15.02 -9.40 -3.23
N ASN A 317 16.36 -9.33 -3.23
CA ASN A 317 17.15 -9.48 -1.99
C ASN A 317 17.05 -8.30 -1.01
N ASN A 318 16.47 -7.17 -1.41
CA ASN A 318 16.20 -6.04 -0.50
C ASN A 318 14.75 -6.01 0.01
N GLY A 319 13.91 -6.97 -0.37
CA GLY A 319 12.51 -7.08 0.10
C GLY A 319 11.98 -8.50 0.34
N GLY A 320 12.76 -9.54 0.05
CA GLY A 320 12.41 -10.95 0.21
C GLY A 320 13.45 -11.69 1.03
N LEU A 321 12.95 -12.53 1.93
CA LEU A 321 13.70 -13.33 2.90
C LEU A 321 14.87 -14.06 2.25
N ASN A 322 16.10 -13.76 2.68
CA ASN A 322 17.33 -14.38 2.18
C ASN A 322 17.19 -15.90 2.04
N GLY A 323 17.12 -16.36 0.79
CA GLY A 323 17.15 -17.78 0.44
C GLY A 323 15.82 -18.49 0.40
N PHE A 324 14.68 -17.88 0.74
CA PHE A 324 13.37 -18.54 0.63
C PHE A 324 12.74 -18.34 -0.76
N GLU A 325 12.07 -19.37 -1.27
CA GLU A 325 11.18 -19.28 -2.43
C GLU A 325 9.81 -18.76 -1.97
N ASP A 326 9.36 -17.66 -2.54
CA ASP A 326 8.09 -17.00 -2.20
C ASP A 326 6.99 -17.47 -3.15
N LEU A 327 6.02 -18.21 -2.62
CA LEU A 327 4.85 -18.71 -3.32
C LEU A 327 3.64 -17.87 -2.90
N ASP A 328 3.25 -16.92 -3.74
CA ASP A 328 2.12 -16.04 -3.46
C ASP A 328 0.84 -16.57 -4.10
N GLY A 329 -0.25 -16.60 -3.34
CA GLY A 329 -1.54 -17.14 -3.81
C GLY A 329 -1.65 -18.67 -3.79
N ALA A 330 -0.84 -19.36 -2.98
CA ALA A 330 -0.99 -20.79 -2.76
C ALA A 330 -2.32 -21.12 -2.06
N ARG A 331 -2.88 -22.31 -2.32
CA ARG A 331 -4.14 -22.77 -1.73
C ARG A 331 -3.92 -24.05 -0.93
N PHE A 332 -4.62 -24.19 0.18
CA PHE A 332 -4.64 -25.43 0.95
C PHE A 332 -5.39 -26.53 0.17
N VAL A 333 -4.80 -27.72 0.09
CA VAL A 333 -5.43 -28.90 -0.51
C VAL A 333 -5.82 -29.87 0.61
N ALA A 334 -7.11 -30.15 0.72
CA ALA A 334 -7.61 -31.11 1.68
C ALA A 334 -7.16 -32.53 1.28
N ASP A 335 -6.42 -33.19 2.17
CA ASP A 335 -5.96 -34.56 2.01
C ASP A 335 -6.02 -35.30 3.33
N ALA A 336 -6.28 -36.61 3.29
CA ALA A 336 -6.38 -37.45 4.48
C ALA A 336 -5.05 -37.58 5.24
N GLY A 337 -3.91 -37.36 4.56
CA GLY A 337 -2.58 -37.35 5.15
C GLY A 337 -2.17 -36.02 5.80
N ASN A 338 -2.99 -34.97 5.70
CA ASN A 338 -2.70 -33.68 6.32
C ASN A 338 -2.70 -33.79 7.86
N ARG A 339 -1.81 -33.02 8.49
CA ARG A 339 -1.68 -32.87 9.94
C ARG A 339 -1.64 -31.38 10.29
N GLY A 340 -1.67 -31.06 11.58
CA GLY A 340 -1.63 -29.65 12.02
C GLY A 340 -0.35 -28.90 11.58
N ASP A 341 0.80 -29.57 11.53
CA ASP A 341 2.08 -28.97 11.14
C ASP A 341 2.56 -29.34 9.72
N ARG A 342 1.86 -30.25 9.02
CA ARG A 342 2.24 -30.76 7.70
C ARG A 342 1.03 -30.90 6.79
N PHE A 343 1.05 -30.29 5.63
CA PHE A 343 -0.10 -30.36 4.73
C PHE A 343 0.27 -30.04 3.28
N LEU A 344 -0.61 -30.41 2.38
CA LEU A 344 -0.49 -30.13 0.96
C LEU A 344 -0.99 -28.73 0.62
N ILE A 345 -0.22 -28.05 -0.23
CA ILE A 345 -0.61 -26.79 -0.86
C ILE A 345 -0.55 -26.94 -2.38
N GLU A 346 -1.39 -26.20 -3.07
CA GLU A 346 -1.37 -26.06 -4.53
C GLU A 346 -0.93 -24.64 -4.89
N HIS A 347 0.05 -24.55 -5.79
CA HIS A 347 0.53 -23.29 -6.35
C HIS A 347 0.84 -23.50 -7.83
N GLU A 348 0.23 -22.69 -8.71
CA GLU A 348 0.44 -22.76 -10.17
C GLU A 348 0.26 -24.19 -10.76
N GLY A 349 -0.75 -24.91 -10.29
CA GLY A 349 -1.06 -26.29 -10.74
C GLY A 349 -0.09 -27.36 -10.24
N ARG A 350 0.81 -27.02 -9.30
CA ARG A 350 1.71 -27.97 -8.64
C ARG A 350 1.31 -28.17 -7.19
N THR A 351 1.21 -29.43 -6.78
CA THR A 351 1.01 -29.80 -5.38
C THR A 351 2.36 -29.95 -4.67
N LEU A 352 2.50 -29.27 -3.54
CA LEU A 352 3.70 -29.30 -2.70
C LEU A 352 3.31 -29.73 -1.29
N ASN A 353 4.02 -30.72 -0.75
CA ASN A 353 3.88 -31.10 0.65
C ASN A 353 4.82 -30.24 1.50
N ILE A 354 4.24 -29.44 2.40
CA ILE A 354 4.98 -28.52 3.24
C ILE A 354 4.88 -28.89 4.72
N ARG A 355 5.91 -28.54 5.47
CA ARG A 355 5.97 -28.62 6.92
C ARG A 355 6.29 -27.27 7.53
N LEU A 356 5.49 -26.85 8.50
CA LEU A 356 5.70 -25.61 9.22
C LEU A 356 7.06 -25.62 9.94
N MET A 357 7.81 -24.53 9.79
CA MET A 357 9.09 -24.38 10.47
C MET A 357 8.92 -24.10 11.96
N TRP A 358 9.81 -24.67 12.77
CA TRP A 358 9.96 -24.47 14.22
C TRP A 358 8.75 -24.77 15.09
N VAL A 359 7.72 -25.37 14.52
CA VAL A 359 6.49 -25.70 15.22
C VAL A 359 6.16 -27.17 14.94
N GLN A 360 5.72 -27.87 15.99
CA GLN A 360 5.31 -29.27 15.88
C GLN A 360 3.97 -29.46 16.59
N CYS A 361 3.00 -30.02 15.89
CA CYS A 361 1.71 -30.43 16.46
C CYS A 361 1.80 -31.86 16.99
N ALA A 362 0.84 -32.23 17.85
CA ALA A 362 0.77 -33.59 18.39
C ALA A 362 0.60 -34.62 17.26
N PRO A 363 1.45 -35.66 17.21
CA PRO A 363 1.35 -36.68 16.17
C PRO A 363 0.18 -37.63 16.44
N VAL A 364 -0.52 -38.02 15.38
CA VAL A 364 -1.67 -38.95 15.47
C VAL A 364 -1.20 -40.42 15.47
N ASP A 365 -0.12 -40.75 14.76
CA ASP A 365 0.33 -42.14 14.53
C ASP A 365 1.78 -42.44 14.98
N ASP A 366 2.52 -41.43 15.47
CA ASP A 366 3.93 -41.59 15.86
C ASP A 366 4.11 -41.53 17.38
N LEU A 367 4.28 -42.70 17.99
CA LEU A 367 4.44 -42.87 19.44
C LEU A 367 5.71 -42.20 19.99
N ALA A 368 6.79 -42.15 19.22
CA ALA A 368 8.06 -41.57 19.69
C ALA A 368 7.99 -40.04 19.72
N ALA A 369 7.45 -39.45 18.65
CA ALA A 369 7.17 -38.02 18.61
C ALA A 369 6.08 -37.62 19.62
N GLY A 370 5.11 -38.51 19.88
CA GLY A 370 4.03 -38.29 20.86
C GLY A 370 4.56 -38.18 22.29
N ARG A 371 5.54 -39.01 22.67
CA ARG A 371 6.21 -38.92 23.98
C ARG A 371 6.99 -37.62 24.16
N GLN A 372 7.63 -37.12 23.11
CA GLN A 372 8.36 -35.85 23.18
C GLN A 372 7.39 -34.67 23.34
N PHE A 373 6.27 -34.70 22.63
CA PHE A 373 5.21 -33.71 22.74
C PHE A 373 4.53 -33.73 24.12
N SER A 374 4.19 -34.92 24.63
CA SER A 374 3.63 -35.11 25.98
C SER A 374 4.54 -34.54 27.07
N LYS A 375 5.86 -34.75 26.96
CA LYS A 375 6.84 -34.17 27.89
C LYS A 375 6.95 -32.65 27.81
N HIS A 376 6.70 -32.04 26.64
CA HIS A 376 6.81 -30.59 26.48
C HIS A 376 5.66 -29.85 27.18
N PHE A 377 4.46 -30.44 27.15
CA PHE A 377 3.24 -29.87 27.73
C PHE A 377 2.82 -30.49 29.07
N ASP A 378 3.58 -31.46 29.60
CA ASP A 378 3.22 -32.27 30.77
C ASP A 378 1.83 -32.95 30.65
N LEU A 379 1.58 -33.60 29.50
CA LEU A 379 0.31 -34.27 29.18
C LEU A 379 0.39 -35.79 29.37
N GLY A 380 -0.74 -36.42 29.69
CA GLY A 380 -0.89 -37.88 29.63
C GLY A 380 -0.82 -38.40 28.18
N GLU A 381 -0.28 -39.61 27.98
CA GLU A 381 -0.17 -40.22 26.63
C GLU A 381 -1.54 -40.38 25.93
N SER A 382 -2.64 -40.48 26.70
CA SER A 382 -4.02 -40.55 26.18
C SER A 382 -4.52 -39.26 25.54
N ASP A 383 -3.97 -38.11 25.93
CA ASP A 383 -4.48 -36.79 25.54
C ASP A 383 -3.77 -36.24 24.29
N VAL A 384 -2.66 -36.87 23.89
CA VAL A 384 -1.86 -36.49 22.73
C VAL A 384 -2.62 -36.71 21.41
N THR A 385 -3.25 -37.87 21.23
CA THR A 385 -3.95 -38.20 19.98
C THR A 385 -5.18 -37.31 19.71
N PRO A 386 -6.07 -37.05 20.70
CA PRO A 386 -7.18 -36.10 20.52
C PRO A 386 -6.70 -34.69 20.17
N LEU A 387 -5.63 -34.22 20.82
CA LEU A 387 -5.05 -32.92 20.53
C LEU A 387 -4.46 -32.84 19.12
N GLY A 388 -3.85 -33.94 18.64
CA GLY A 388 -3.36 -34.04 17.26
C GLY A 388 -4.48 -33.92 16.22
N ARG A 389 -5.63 -34.54 16.47
CA ARG A 389 -6.83 -34.40 15.62
C ARG A 389 -7.40 -32.98 15.69
N ALA A 390 -7.49 -32.39 16.87
CA ALA A 390 -7.95 -31.01 17.03
C ALA A 390 -7.04 -30.02 16.26
N ALA A 391 -5.72 -30.21 16.29
CA ALA A 391 -4.78 -29.39 15.52
C ALA A 391 -4.91 -29.60 14.01
N GLN A 392 -5.19 -30.82 13.55
CA GLN A 392 -5.46 -31.15 12.15
C GLN A 392 -6.75 -30.48 11.65
N GLU A 393 -7.85 -30.63 12.40
CA GLU A 393 -9.14 -30.01 12.08
C GLU A 393 -9.06 -28.49 12.10
N PHE A 394 -8.37 -27.92 13.10
CA PHE A 394 -8.14 -26.47 13.19
C PHE A 394 -7.37 -25.96 11.98
N THR A 395 -6.31 -26.65 11.58
CA THR A 395 -5.49 -26.23 10.43
C THR A 395 -6.27 -26.32 9.12
N ALA A 396 -7.02 -27.41 8.91
CA ALA A 396 -7.88 -27.57 7.74
C ALA A 396 -8.94 -26.46 7.69
N GLY A 397 -9.74 -26.28 8.74
CA GLY A 397 -10.80 -25.28 8.76
C GLY A 397 -10.29 -23.84 8.74
N TYR A 398 -9.09 -23.58 9.26
CA TYR A 398 -8.54 -22.23 9.26
C TYR A 398 -7.94 -21.83 7.91
N LEU A 399 -7.35 -22.77 7.16
CA LEU A 399 -6.67 -22.50 5.89
C LEU A 399 -7.56 -22.73 4.66
N GLU A 400 -8.67 -23.47 4.82
CA GLU A 400 -9.61 -23.73 3.73
C GLU A 400 -10.17 -22.44 3.11
N GLY A 401 -10.16 -22.38 1.78
CA GLY A 401 -10.67 -21.24 1.01
C GLY A 401 -9.82 -19.96 1.06
N LYS A 402 -8.71 -19.92 1.81
CA LYS A 402 -7.85 -18.74 1.93
C LYS A 402 -6.66 -18.79 0.98
N ALA A 403 -6.28 -17.61 0.45
CA ALA A 403 -5.05 -17.44 -0.29
C ALA A 403 -3.87 -17.32 0.70
N LEU A 404 -2.88 -18.20 0.54
CA LEU A 404 -1.72 -18.31 1.41
C LEU A 404 -0.50 -17.75 0.69
N ARG A 405 0.32 -16.98 1.41
CA ARG A 405 1.68 -16.66 1.01
C ARG A 405 2.63 -17.61 1.72
N VAL A 406 3.30 -18.48 0.98
CA VAL A 406 4.14 -19.54 1.52
C VAL A 406 5.60 -19.29 1.17
N LEU A 407 6.44 -19.22 2.18
CA LEU A 407 7.87 -19.00 2.04
C LEU A 407 8.58 -20.32 2.29
N VAL A 408 9.05 -20.94 1.21
CA VAL A 408 9.64 -22.29 1.21
C VAL A 408 11.16 -22.19 1.32
N ARG A 409 11.76 -22.92 2.26
CA ARG A 409 13.20 -23.03 2.39
C ARG A 409 13.77 -23.97 1.29
N PRO A 410 14.92 -23.64 0.67
CA PRO A 410 15.57 -24.48 -0.31
C PRO A 410 16.11 -25.73 0.37
N GLY A 411 15.55 -26.87 0.00
CA GLY A 411 15.84 -28.16 0.61
C GLY A 411 14.55 -28.91 0.92
N LYS A 412 14.55 -30.22 0.67
CA LYS A 412 13.47 -31.11 1.05
C LYS A 412 14.01 -32.10 2.08
N ASP A 413 13.17 -32.48 3.03
CA ASP A 413 13.49 -33.56 3.95
C ASP A 413 13.63 -34.89 3.17
N LYS A 414 14.13 -35.95 3.82
CA LYS A 414 14.27 -37.28 3.23
C LYS A 414 12.95 -37.82 2.66
N ASP A 415 11.84 -37.36 3.21
CA ASP A 415 10.47 -37.70 2.82
C ASP A 415 9.91 -36.81 1.68
N GLY A 416 10.72 -35.93 1.10
CA GLY A 416 10.33 -35.01 0.02
C GLY A 416 9.50 -33.80 0.48
N ILE A 417 9.36 -33.59 1.79
CA ILE A 417 8.58 -32.51 2.40
C ILE A 417 9.44 -31.24 2.47
N ALA A 418 8.88 -30.11 2.04
CA ALA A 418 9.57 -28.82 2.07
C ALA A 418 9.28 -28.07 3.37
N HIS A 419 10.29 -27.42 3.96
CA HIS A 419 10.11 -26.60 5.15
C HIS A 419 9.62 -25.21 4.78
N ALA A 420 8.53 -24.74 5.37
CA ALA A 420 7.92 -23.47 4.98
C ALA A 420 7.39 -22.62 6.13
N LEU A 421 7.33 -21.32 5.88
CA LEU A 421 6.59 -20.33 6.67
C LEU A 421 5.30 -19.98 5.94
N VAL A 422 4.17 -19.93 6.63
CA VAL A 422 2.85 -19.68 6.02
C VAL A 422 2.30 -18.37 6.55
N PHE A 423 2.02 -17.45 5.64
CA PHE A 423 1.49 -16.13 5.95
C PHE A 423 0.09 -15.99 5.37
N LEU A 424 -0.82 -15.45 6.18
CA LEU A 424 -2.14 -15.03 5.77
C LEU A 424 -2.24 -13.51 5.86
N PRO A 425 -2.92 -12.84 4.91
CA PRO A 425 -3.00 -11.37 4.86
C PRO A 425 -3.54 -10.73 6.15
N GLU A 426 -4.50 -11.39 6.82
CA GLU A 426 -5.22 -10.84 7.97
C GLU A 426 -4.49 -10.99 9.30
N ILE A 427 -3.67 -12.03 9.45
CA ILE A 427 -3.07 -12.42 10.73
C ILE A 427 -1.53 -12.44 10.73
N GLY A 428 -0.91 -12.40 9.55
CA GLY A 428 0.52 -12.64 9.39
C GLY A 428 0.86 -14.13 9.50
N LEU A 429 1.83 -14.47 10.36
CA LEU A 429 2.39 -15.83 10.44
C LEU A 429 1.42 -16.81 11.09
N PHE A 430 0.98 -17.84 10.35
CA PHE A 430 0.01 -18.85 10.82
C PHE A 430 0.53 -19.65 12.02
N GLN A 431 1.82 -19.94 12.08
CA GLN A 431 2.46 -20.62 13.21
C GLN A 431 2.16 -19.96 14.55
N ASN A 432 2.04 -18.62 14.57
CA ASN A 432 1.70 -17.89 15.79
C ASN A 432 0.32 -18.28 16.31
N VAL A 433 -0.66 -18.47 15.42
CA VAL A 433 -2.03 -18.84 15.80
C VAL A 433 -2.07 -20.22 16.42
N LEU A 434 -1.33 -21.19 15.86
CA LEU A 434 -1.25 -22.54 16.42
C LEU A 434 -0.61 -22.55 17.82
N VAL A 435 0.43 -21.75 18.01
CA VAL A 435 1.13 -21.63 19.30
C VAL A 435 0.27 -20.89 20.33
N ASP A 436 -0.40 -19.80 19.94
CA ASP A 436 -1.29 -19.02 20.80
C ASP A 436 -2.46 -19.88 21.32
N GLN A 437 -3.00 -20.77 20.48
CA GLN A 437 -4.07 -21.70 20.87
C GLN A 437 -3.56 -22.92 21.64
N GLY A 438 -2.25 -23.05 21.87
CA GLY A 438 -1.67 -24.20 22.56
C GLY A 438 -1.83 -25.52 21.80
N LEU A 439 -1.96 -25.48 20.47
CA LEU A 439 -2.10 -26.65 19.61
C LEU A 439 -0.75 -27.16 19.08
N ALA A 440 0.30 -26.35 19.22
CA ALA A 440 1.63 -26.69 18.72
C ALA A 440 2.74 -26.22 19.65
N ALA A 441 3.80 -27.03 19.76
CA ALA A 441 5.01 -26.73 20.52
C ALA A 441 6.05 -26.03 19.64
N VAL A 442 6.80 -25.10 20.21
CA VAL A 442 7.96 -24.50 19.55
C VAL A 442 9.16 -25.44 19.69
N MET A 443 9.72 -25.85 18.55
CA MET A 443 10.83 -26.80 18.48
C MET A 443 12.15 -26.10 18.18
N PRO A 444 13.25 -26.50 18.84
CA PRO A 444 14.55 -25.90 18.59
C PRO A 444 14.98 -26.14 17.13
N PRO A 445 15.54 -25.12 16.47
CA PRO A 445 15.97 -25.22 15.08
C PRO A 445 17.15 -26.17 14.94
N LYS A 446 17.07 -27.08 13.96
CA LYS A 446 18.15 -28.03 13.65
C LYS A 446 19.24 -27.44 12.75
N GLU A 447 18.94 -26.32 12.09
CA GLU A 447 19.77 -25.72 11.04
C GLU A 447 20.23 -24.31 11.43
N ARG A 448 21.32 -23.83 10.81
CA ARG A 448 21.83 -22.47 11.05
C ARG A 448 20.80 -21.44 10.58
N ARG A 449 20.58 -20.44 11.44
CA ARG A 449 19.58 -19.37 11.26
C ARG A 449 20.22 -18.04 10.88
N GLY A 450 19.55 -17.31 10.01
CA GLY A 450 19.83 -15.89 9.76
C GLY A 450 19.26 -14.99 10.86
N MET A 451 19.60 -13.69 10.82
CA MET A 451 19.16 -12.70 11.82
C MET A 451 17.63 -12.57 11.91
N MET A 452 16.92 -12.67 10.79
CA MET A 452 15.44 -12.61 10.76
C MET A 452 14.79 -13.92 11.22
N GLU A 453 15.36 -15.08 10.87
CA GLU A 453 14.89 -16.37 11.37
C GLU A 453 15.00 -16.45 12.91
N ASN A 454 16.03 -15.82 13.49
CA ASN A 454 16.12 -15.67 14.94
C ASN A 454 14.95 -14.84 15.47
N GLY A 455 14.65 -13.68 14.88
CA GLY A 455 13.54 -12.83 15.33
C GLY A 455 12.16 -13.49 15.25
N LEU A 456 11.87 -14.22 14.16
CA LEU A 456 10.60 -14.97 14.03
C LEU A 456 10.50 -16.10 15.04
N TYR A 457 11.60 -16.81 15.27
CA TYR A 457 11.66 -17.87 16.28
C TYR A 457 11.51 -17.33 17.71
N ASP A 458 12.18 -16.23 18.03
CA ASP A 458 12.08 -15.60 19.35
C ASP A 458 10.64 -15.11 19.59
N SER A 459 9.98 -14.59 18.55
CA SER A 459 8.54 -14.25 18.62
C SER A 459 7.65 -15.46 18.88
N LEU A 460 7.94 -16.63 18.30
CA LEU A 460 7.20 -17.87 18.59
C LEU A 460 7.41 -18.31 20.05
N LEU A 461 8.63 -18.22 20.58
CA LEU A 461 8.91 -18.53 21.99
C LEU A 461 8.19 -17.59 22.96
N GLU A 462 8.17 -16.29 22.66
CA GLU A 462 7.44 -15.31 23.47
C GLU A 462 5.94 -15.63 23.50
N ARG A 463 5.36 -15.99 22.34
CA ARG A 463 3.96 -16.38 22.23
C ARG A 463 3.64 -17.67 22.97
N GLU A 464 4.50 -18.67 22.89
CA GLU A 464 4.34 -19.92 23.64
C GLU A 464 4.33 -19.67 25.15
N GLN A 465 5.23 -18.81 25.64
CA GLN A 465 5.24 -18.38 27.03
C GLN A 465 3.99 -17.57 27.41
N ALA A 466 3.48 -16.74 26.51
CA ALA A 466 2.26 -15.97 26.72
C ALA A 466 1.03 -16.89 26.81
N ALA A 467 0.89 -17.84 25.90
CA ALA A 467 -0.17 -18.85 25.89
C ALA A 467 -0.16 -19.67 27.18
N ARG A 468 1.02 -20.09 27.65
CA ARG A 468 1.18 -20.80 28.93
C ARG A 468 0.74 -19.97 30.15
N ARG A 469 0.86 -18.64 30.09
CA ARG A 469 0.49 -17.73 31.21
C ARG A 469 -0.97 -17.30 31.18
N GLN A 470 -1.69 -17.53 30.08
CA GLN A 470 -3.07 -17.11 29.90
C GLN A 470 -4.02 -17.88 30.83
N LYS A 471 -5.08 -17.23 31.32
CA LYS A 471 -6.12 -17.83 32.15
C LYS A 471 -7.51 -17.53 31.56
N PRO A 472 -8.31 -18.55 31.19
CA PRO A 472 -7.97 -19.98 31.17
C PRO A 472 -6.87 -20.29 30.14
N ALA A 473 -6.03 -21.28 30.45
CA ALA A 473 -4.94 -21.70 29.56
C ALA A 473 -5.50 -22.41 28.31
N PRO A 474 -5.04 -22.05 27.09
CA PRO A 474 -5.57 -22.59 25.85
C PRO A 474 -4.95 -23.96 25.50
N GLY A 475 -5.75 -24.80 24.82
CA GLY A 475 -5.30 -26.06 24.23
C GLY A 475 -4.58 -26.99 25.21
N ALA A 476 -3.39 -27.45 24.81
CA ALA A 476 -2.53 -28.35 25.59
C ALA A 476 -2.22 -27.82 27.00
N TRP A 477 -2.02 -26.51 27.15
CA TRP A 477 -1.70 -25.89 28.44
C TRP A 477 -2.88 -25.96 29.43
N GLY A 478 -4.11 -25.92 28.94
CA GLY A 478 -5.31 -26.06 29.78
C GLY A 478 -5.55 -27.50 30.25
N ILE A 479 -5.23 -28.49 29.40
CA ILE A 479 -5.38 -29.92 29.72
C ILE A 479 -4.38 -30.32 30.80
N SER A 480 -3.12 -29.85 30.73
CA SER A 480 -2.12 -30.16 31.75
C SER A 480 -2.38 -29.47 33.09
N GLU A 481 -2.96 -28.26 33.11
CA GLU A 481 -3.42 -27.64 34.36
C GLU A 481 -4.57 -28.40 35.01
N ALA A 482 -5.49 -28.96 34.21
CA ALA A 482 -6.61 -29.76 34.71
C ALA A 482 -6.15 -31.15 35.22
N ALA A 483 -5.13 -31.74 34.60
CA ALA A 483 -4.55 -33.01 35.04
C ALA A 483 -3.71 -32.89 36.33
N ASN A 484 -3.18 -31.70 36.64
CA ASN A 484 -2.37 -31.41 37.82
C ASN A 484 -3.16 -30.83 39.02
N ARG A 485 -4.49 -30.68 38.90
CA ARG A 485 -5.41 -30.35 39.99
C ARG A 485 -6.12 -31.60 40.48
#